data_AF-A0A9D7HRY8-F1
#
_entry.id   AF-A0A9D7HRY8-F1
#
_cell.length_a   1.000
_cell.length_b   1.000
_cell.length_c   1.000
_cell.angle_alpha   90.00
_cell.angle_beta   90.00
_cell.angle_gamma   90.00
#
_symmetry.space_group_name_H-M   'P 1'
#
loop_
_entity.id
_entity.type
_entity.pdbx_description
1 polymer ?
#
loop_
_entity_poly.entity_id
_entity_poly.type
_entity_poly.pdbx_seq_one_letter_code
_entity_poly.pdbx_strand_id
1 'polypeptide(L)'
;MPDSPYFIVRGSDIQGKGAFAVKSIRKGTRLIEYTGQLIPEDEADTRYDDSKMKRHHTFLFQICDGAVAIDAAVGGNDARFINHSCDPNCEAVEDRGRVFIEAMRAIKTGEELTYNYGLTGEGEEHDDWEEKYRCNCGAPNCSGNMLVKPKKKRTVKAKKKAAAKK
;
A
#
# COMPACT_ATOMS: atom_id res chain seq x y z
N MET A 1 -7.56 -9.12 22.76
CA MET A 1 -8.46 -8.02 22.37
C MET A 1 -8.08 -7.63 20.96
N PRO A 2 -9.02 -7.35 20.05
CA PRO A 2 -8.66 -6.85 18.73
C PRO A 2 -7.96 -5.49 18.85
N ASP A 3 -6.96 -5.23 18.02
CA ASP A 3 -6.19 -3.98 18.06
C ASP A 3 -7.03 -2.76 17.63
N SER A 4 -8.18 -3.00 16.99
CA SER A 4 -9.14 -1.98 16.58
C SER A 4 -10.58 -2.39 16.91
N PRO A 5 -11.44 -1.46 17.38
CA PRO A 5 -12.86 -1.73 17.57
C PRO A 5 -13.67 -1.66 16.26
N TYR A 6 -13.02 -1.46 15.12
CA TYR A 6 -13.67 -1.27 13.82
C TYR A 6 -13.66 -2.52 12.94
N PHE A 7 -12.70 -3.41 13.12
CA PHE A 7 -12.54 -4.58 12.25
C PHE A 7 -12.00 -5.79 13.00
N ILE A 8 -12.09 -6.94 12.35
CA ILE A 8 -11.46 -8.20 12.77
C ILE A 8 -10.65 -8.78 11.61
N VAL A 9 -9.62 -9.55 11.93
CA VAL A 9 -8.81 -10.23 10.93
C VAL A 9 -9.34 -11.64 10.69
N ARG A 10 -9.57 -12.00 9.43
CA ARG A 10 -9.96 -13.36 8.99
C ARG A 10 -9.30 -13.70 7.65
N GLY A 11 -9.53 -14.89 7.12
CA GLY A 11 -9.07 -15.26 5.77
C GLY A 11 -9.62 -14.30 4.71
N SER A 12 -8.80 -13.96 3.72
CA SER A 12 -9.16 -13.08 2.60
C SER A 12 -8.95 -13.79 1.27
N ASP A 13 -9.84 -13.50 0.33
CA ASP A 13 -9.74 -13.95 -1.06
C ASP A 13 -8.72 -13.13 -1.86
N ILE A 14 -8.30 -11.96 -1.36
CA ILE A 14 -7.26 -11.14 -1.98
C ILE A 14 -5.89 -11.78 -1.73
N GLN A 15 -5.53 -11.92 -0.44
CA GLN A 15 -4.24 -12.45 -0.05
C GLN A 15 -4.24 -12.89 1.42
N GLY A 16 -4.16 -14.20 1.68
CA GLY A 16 -3.93 -14.75 3.02
C GLY A 16 -4.97 -14.32 4.06
N LYS A 17 -4.68 -13.25 4.81
CA LYS A 17 -5.58 -12.66 5.81
C LYS A 17 -6.00 -11.26 5.35
N GLY A 18 -7.20 -10.84 5.75
CA GLY A 18 -7.74 -9.52 5.51
C GLY A 18 -8.40 -8.96 6.77
N ALA A 19 -8.49 -7.64 6.84
CA ALA A 19 -9.22 -6.90 7.86
C ALA A 19 -10.66 -6.62 7.39
N PHE A 20 -11.66 -7.00 8.17
CA PHE A 20 -13.07 -6.84 7.79
C PHE A 20 -13.85 -6.04 8.82
N ALA A 21 -14.60 -5.05 8.35
CA ALA A 21 -15.37 -4.16 9.20
C ALA A 21 -16.42 -4.93 10.03
N VAL A 22 -16.47 -4.74 11.34
CA VAL A 22 -17.50 -5.36 12.22
C VAL A 22 -18.68 -4.44 12.50
N LYS A 23 -18.60 -3.19 12.04
CA LYS A 23 -19.65 -2.18 12.14
C LYS A 23 -19.55 -1.20 10.98
N SER A 24 -20.57 -0.38 10.79
CA SER A 24 -20.50 0.72 9.83
C SER A 24 -19.46 1.76 10.25
N ILE A 25 -18.63 2.17 9.31
CA ILE A 25 -17.54 3.14 9.51
C ILE A 25 -17.84 4.37 8.66
N ARG A 26 -17.68 5.56 9.24
CA ARG A 26 -17.87 6.83 8.52
C ARG A 26 -16.59 7.21 7.77
N LYS A 27 -16.74 7.98 6.69
CA LYS A 27 -15.61 8.63 6.03
C LYS A 27 -14.80 9.48 7.04
N GLY A 28 -13.48 9.47 6.93
CA GLY A 28 -12.53 10.16 7.80
C GLY A 28 -12.32 9.48 9.16
N THR A 29 -12.87 8.28 9.38
CA THR A 29 -12.61 7.56 10.63
C THR A 29 -11.20 6.99 10.59
N ARG A 30 -10.37 7.37 11.58
CA ARG A 30 -9.08 6.74 11.84
C ARG A 30 -9.29 5.37 12.49
N LEU A 31 -8.88 4.32 11.78
CA LEU A 31 -9.22 2.93 12.10
C LEU A 31 -8.19 2.28 13.03
N ILE A 32 -6.92 2.49 12.72
CA ILE A 32 -5.78 1.92 13.43
C ILE A 32 -4.51 2.68 13.02
N GLU A 33 -3.53 2.69 13.90
CA GLU A 33 -2.16 3.09 13.57
C GLU A 33 -1.40 1.90 12.98
N TYR A 34 -0.60 2.12 11.95
CA TYR A 34 0.32 1.10 11.46
C TYR A 34 1.58 1.11 12.33
N THR A 35 1.66 0.17 13.28
CA THR A 35 2.77 0.10 14.24
C THR A 35 3.76 -1.00 13.85
N GLY A 36 5.00 -0.87 14.31
CA GLY A 36 6.08 -1.82 14.09
C GLY A 36 7.41 -1.28 14.61
N GLN A 37 8.49 -2.00 14.36
CA GLN A 37 9.84 -1.54 14.65
C GLN A 37 10.23 -0.47 13.63
N LEU A 38 10.70 0.69 14.09
CA LEU A 38 11.33 1.67 13.20
C LEU A 38 12.76 1.22 12.90
N ILE A 39 13.05 1.01 11.62
CA ILE A 39 14.38 0.65 11.13
C ILE A 39 14.80 1.61 10.00
N PRO A 40 16.10 1.93 9.89
CA PRO A 40 16.64 2.59 8.71
C PRO A 40 16.35 1.82 7.41
N GLU A 41 16.24 2.52 6.29
CA GLU A 41 15.97 1.90 4.98
C GLU A 41 17.03 0.87 4.57
N ASP A 42 18.31 1.16 4.79
CA ASP A 42 19.43 0.26 4.50
C ASP A 42 19.36 -1.04 5.32
N GLU A 43 18.87 -0.97 6.55
CA GLU A 43 18.59 -2.15 7.37
C GLU A 43 17.40 -2.94 6.82
N ALA A 44 16.35 -2.25 6.36
CA ALA A 44 15.18 -2.88 5.75
C ALA A 44 15.57 -3.65 4.48
N ASP A 45 16.36 -3.06 3.59
CA ASP A 45 16.87 -3.68 2.36
C ASP A 45 17.75 -4.90 2.66
N THR A 46 18.60 -4.80 3.68
CA THR A 46 19.46 -5.91 4.10
C THR A 46 18.64 -7.06 4.68
N ARG A 47 17.61 -6.74 5.46
CA ARG A 47 16.76 -7.72 6.15
C ARG A 47 15.79 -8.42 5.19
N TYR A 48 15.26 -7.68 4.22
CA TYR A 48 14.26 -8.14 3.26
C TYR A 48 14.82 -8.16 1.83
N ASP A 49 15.97 -8.81 1.67
CA ASP A 49 16.61 -9.03 0.38
C ASP A 49 15.82 -10.04 -0.47
N ASP A 50 15.19 -9.52 -1.54
CA ASP A 50 14.34 -10.27 -2.47
C ASP A 50 15.05 -11.46 -3.15
N SER A 51 16.38 -11.40 -3.26
CA SER A 51 17.17 -12.50 -3.82
C SER A 51 17.28 -13.70 -2.87
N LYS A 52 17.04 -13.47 -1.57
CA LYS A 52 17.16 -14.49 -0.50
C LYS A 52 15.82 -14.94 0.04
N MET A 53 14.75 -14.18 -0.20
CA MET A 53 13.42 -14.51 0.29
C MET A 53 12.67 -15.48 -0.63
N LYS A 54 12.18 -16.59 -0.06
CA LYS A 54 11.30 -17.54 -0.76
C LYS A 54 9.88 -17.01 -0.99
N ARG A 55 9.46 -15.97 -0.26
CA ARG A 55 8.15 -15.30 -0.39
C ARG A 55 8.33 -13.81 -0.24
N HIS A 56 7.83 -13.06 -1.22
CA HIS A 56 7.82 -11.60 -1.22
C HIS A 56 6.59 -11.06 -0.48
N HIS A 57 6.62 -11.18 0.85
CA HIS A 57 5.57 -10.64 1.72
C HIS A 57 6.24 -9.82 2.82
N THR A 58 6.49 -8.55 2.52
CA THR A 58 7.04 -7.59 3.47
C THR A 58 5.92 -6.80 4.11
N PHE A 59 6.08 -6.45 5.39
CA PHE A 59 5.15 -5.60 6.14
C PHE A 59 5.80 -4.24 6.43
N LEU A 60 6.52 -3.73 5.43
CA LEU A 60 7.28 -2.49 5.51
C LEU A 60 6.43 -1.30 5.09
N PHE A 61 6.51 -0.22 5.85
CA PHE A 61 5.91 1.07 5.49
C PHE A 61 6.98 2.15 5.55
N GLN A 62 7.37 2.72 4.41
CA GLN A 62 8.34 3.81 4.36
C GLN A 62 7.70 5.12 4.82
N ILE A 63 8.40 5.85 5.68
CA ILE A 63 8.05 7.18 6.19
C ILE A 63 9.27 8.11 6.03
N CYS A 64 9.09 9.41 6.30
CA CYS A 64 10.19 10.38 6.25
C CYS A 64 10.92 10.39 4.89
N ASP A 65 10.16 10.49 3.80
CA ASP A 65 10.67 10.50 2.41
C ASP A 65 11.56 9.28 2.07
N GLY A 66 11.28 8.12 2.65
CA GLY A 66 11.99 6.86 2.38
C GLY A 66 13.07 6.52 3.40
N ALA A 67 13.55 7.48 4.19
CA ALA A 67 14.71 7.29 5.07
C ALA A 67 14.49 6.27 6.20
N VAL A 68 13.25 6.01 6.59
CA VAL A 68 12.89 5.10 7.70
C VAL A 68 11.74 4.20 7.26
N ALA A 69 11.81 2.93 7.62
CA ALA A 69 10.73 1.96 7.43
C ALA A 69 10.13 1.52 8.78
N ILE A 70 8.82 1.39 8.83
CA ILE A 70 8.09 0.71 9.90
C ILE A 70 8.00 -0.78 9.52
N ASP A 71 8.69 -1.64 10.26
CA ASP A 71 8.62 -3.09 10.12
C ASP A 71 7.54 -3.67 11.06
N ALA A 72 6.35 -3.91 10.50
CA ALA A 72 5.24 -4.50 11.26
C ALA A 72 5.34 -6.03 11.44
N ALA A 73 6.38 -6.68 10.91
CA ALA A 73 6.68 -8.06 11.27
C ALA A 73 7.23 -8.14 12.71
N VAL A 74 7.88 -7.08 13.19
CA VAL A 74 8.43 -6.97 14.53
C VAL A 74 7.63 -5.96 15.35
N GLY A 75 6.83 -6.45 16.30
CA GLY A 75 6.04 -5.57 17.17
C GLY A 75 4.88 -4.85 16.48
N GLY A 76 4.48 -5.29 15.28
CA GLY A 76 3.32 -4.75 14.59
C GLY A 76 1.99 -5.30 15.06
N ASN A 77 0.92 -4.61 14.67
CA ASN A 77 -0.46 -4.91 15.04
C ASN A 77 -1.27 -5.44 13.86
N ASP A 78 -2.59 -5.55 14.03
CA ASP A 78 -3.50 -6.05 13.00
C ASP A 78 -3.55 -5.20 11.71
N ALA A 79 -3.00 -3.96 11.69
CA ALA A 79 -2.97 -3.11 10.49
C ALA A 79 -2.19 -3.76 9.33
N ARG A 80 -1.21 -4.62 9.63
CA ARG A 80 -0.42 -5.34 8.62
C ARG A 80 -1.22 -6.32 7.77
N PHE A 81 -2.45 -6.64 8.17
CA PHE A 81 -3.35 -7.54 7.45
C PHE A 81 -4.39 -6.78 6.62
N ILE A 82 -4.30 -5.46 6.50
CA ILE A 82 -5.15 -4.67 5.61
C ILE A 82 -4.56 -4.77 4.21
N ASN A 83 -5.31 -5.37 3.28
CA ASN A 83 -4.80 -5.73 1.96
C ASN A 83 -4.74 -4.56 0.97
N HIS A 84 -4.04 -4.80 -0.13
CA HIS A 84 -4.03 -3.88 -1.27
C HIS A 84 -5.34 -3.92 -2.07
N SER A 85 -5.78 -2.74 -2.54
CA SER A 85 -6.75 -2.63 -3.64
C SER A 85 -6.42 -1.48 -4.58
N CYS A 86 -6.69 -1.67 -5.87
CA CYS A 86 -6.64 -0.61 -6.88
C CYS A 86 -7.85 0.35 -6.80
N ASP A 87 -8.95 -0.08 -6.17
CA ASP A 87 -10.10 0.75 -5.79
C ASP A 87 -10.32 0.64 -4.27
N PRO A 88 -9.47 1.27 -3.45
CA PRO A 88 -9.48 1.08 -2.01
C PRO A 88 -10.63 1.83 -1.34
N ASN A 89 -10.95 1.43 -0.11
CA ASN A 89 -11.88 2.15 0.77
C ASN A 89 -11.18 2.86 1.94
N CYS A 90 -9.89 2.63 2.12
CA CYS A 90 -9.02 3.27 3.10
C CYS A 90 -7.79 3.90 2.44
N GLU A 91 -7.19 4.86 3.14
CA GLU A 91 -5.90 5.47 2.80
C GLU A 91 -4.96 5.44 4.00
N ALA A 92 -3.66 5.45 3.71
CA ALA A 92 -2.64 5.65 4.73
C ALA A 92 -2.30 7.14 4.85
N VAL A 93 -2.38 7.67 6.06
CA VAL A 93 -2.13 9.06 6.40
C VAL A 93 -0.93 9.13 7.33
N GLU A 94 0.13 9.82 6.89
CA GLU A 94 1.26 10.14 7.76
C GLU A 94 0.92 11.38 8.61
N ASP A 95 1.09 11.26 9.92
CA ASP A 95 0.86 12.30 10.90
C ASP A 95 1.98 12.28 11.94
N ARG A 96 2.90 13.25 11.83
CA ARG A 96 4.07 13.42 12.72
C ARG A 96 4.96 12.18 12.84
N GLY A 97 5.31 11.58 11.69
CA GLY A 97 6.19 10.40 11.63
C GLY A 97 5.52 9.09 12.05
N ARG A 98 4.19 9.07 12.13
CA ARG A 98 3.37 7.89 12.40
C ARG A 98 2.39 7.69 11.26
N VAL A 99 2.07 6.44 10.94
CA VAL A 99 1.15 6.12 9.86
C VAL A 99 -0.17 5.64 10.43
N PHE A 100 -1.27 6.17 9.93
CA PHE A 100 -2.61 5.79 10.31
C PHE A 100 -3.42 5.36 9.11
N ILE A 101 -4.26 4.35 9.28
CA ILE A 101 -5.21 3.95 8.24
C ILE A 101 -6.54 4.63 8.50
N GLU A 102 -7.03 5.38 7.53
CA GLU A 102 -8.27 6.15 7.61
C GLU A 102 -9.25 5.74 6.50
N ALA A 103 -10.56 5.82 6.79
CA ALA A 103 -11.60 5.50 5.81
C ALA A 103 -11.81 6.64 4.81
N MET A 104 -11.65 6.38 3.51
CA MET A 104 -11.86 7.37 2.43
C MET A 104 -13.34 7.63 2.12
N ARG A 105 -14.18 6.64 2.45
CA ARG A 105 -15.64 6.66 2.26
C ARG A 105 -16.35 5.99 3.44
N ALA A 106 -17.68 6.00 3.41
CA ALA A 106 -18.43 5.13 4.33
C ALA A 106 -18.20 3.66 3.97
N ILE A 107 -17.99 2.82 4.98
CA ILE A 107 -17.74 1.38 4.86
C ILE A 107 -18.81 0.64 5.63
N LYS A 108 -19.47 -0.33 4.99
CA LYS A 108 -20.51 -1.16 5.58
C LYS A 108 -19.89 -2.29 6.41
N THR A 109 -20.64 -2.78 7.37
CA THR A 109 -20.30 -4.00 8.11
C THR A 109 -20.06 -5.15 7.13
N GLY A 110 -18.96 -5.88 7.32
CA GLY A 110 -18.57 -7.04 6.52
C GLY A 110 -17.68 -6.73 5.32
N GLU A 111 -17.55 -5.47 4.90
CA GLU A 111 -16.60 -5.08 3.85
C GLU A 111 -15.16 -5.30 4.30
N GLU A 112 -14.31 -5.77 3.38
CA GLU A 112 -12.86 -5.84 3.59
C GLU A 112 -12.25 -4.44 3.48
N LEU A 113 -11.44 -4.08 4.46
CA LEU A 113 -10.67 -2.85 4.48
C LEU A 113 -9.45 -3.03 3.57
N THR A 114 -9.25 -2.09 2.65
CA THR A 114 -8.13 -2.10 1.72
C THR A 114 -7.62 -0.70 1.47
N TYR A 115 -6.31 -0.57 1.25
CA TYR A 115 -5.67 0.68 0.83
C TYR A 115 -4.74 0.46 -0.35
N ASN A 116 -4.38 1.54 -1.05
CA ASN A 116 -3.35 1.44 -2.08
C ASN A 116 -1.97 1.46 -1.42
N TYR A 117 -1.16 0.44 -1.65
CA TYR A 117 0.16 0.31 -1.02
C TYR A 117 1.16 1.34 -1.56
N GLY A 118 0.92 1.89 -2.75
CA GLY A 118 1.82 2.87 -3.35
C GLY A 118 3.20 2.30 -3.69
N LEU A 119 3.34 0.97 -3.81
CA LEU A 119 4.63 0.32 -4.07
C LEU A 119 5.24 0.86 -5.36
N THR A 120 6.43 1.44 -5.27
CA THR A 120 7.22 1.84 -6.43
C THR A 120 8.23 0.76 -6.74
N GLY A 121 8.29 0.32 -8.00
CA GLY A 121 9.36 -0.55 -8.45
C GLY A 121 10.61 0.30 -8.64
N GLU A 122 11.45 0.41 -7.62
CA GLU A 122 12.79 0.99 -7.73
C GLU A 122 13.78 -0.17 -7.85
N GLY A 123 14.24 -0.44 -9.08
CA GLY A 123 15.12 -1.57 -9.37
C GLY A 123 15.13 -1.95 -10.84
N GLU A 124 16.06 -2.84 -11.23
CA GLU A 124 16.02 -3.47 -12.54
C GLU A 124 14.81 -4.43 -12.59
N GLU A 125 14.00 -4.33 -13.64
CA GLU A 125 12.87 -5.23 -13.85
C GLU A 125 13.39 -6.68 -13.90
N HIS A 126 13.04 -7.51 -12.92
CA HIS A 126 13.33 -8.94 -12.94
C HIS A 126 12.16 -9.71 -13.55
N ASP A 127 12.46 -10.83 -14.22
CA ASP A 127 11.48 -11.67 -14.94
C ASP A 127 10.32 -12.18 -14.04
N ASP A 128 10.50 -12.17 -12.71
CA ASP A 128 9.52 -12.67 -11.74
C ASP A 128 8.66 -11.58 -11.07
N TRP A 129 8.86 -10.30 -11.40
CA TRP A 129 8.11 -9.18 -10.81
C TRP A 129 6.61 -9.28 -11.06
N GLU A 130 6.19 -9.75 -12.24
CA GLU A 130 4.77 -9.91 -12.56
C GLU A 130 4.09 -10.97 -11.69
N GLU A 131 4.83 -11.96 -11.22
CA GLU A 131 4.31 -12.99 -10.32
C GLU A 131 4.34 -12.53 -8.86
N LYS A 132 5.47 -11.95 -8.41
CA LYS A 132 5.66 -11.47 -7.03
C LYS A 132 4.68 -10.36 -6.65
N TYR A 133 4.44 -9.42 -7.56
CA TYR A 133 3.60 -8.24 -7.29
C TYR A 133 2.22 -8.33 -7.95
N ARG A 134 1.77 -9.53 -8.32
CA ARG A 134 0.43 -9.72 -8.89
C ARG A 134 -0.65 -9.18 -7.94
N CYS A 135 -1.52 -8.33 -8.48
CA CYS A 135 -2.65 -7.80 -7.72
C CYS A 135 -3.89 -8.69 -7.90
N ASN A 136 -4.42 -9.21 -6.79
CA ASN A 136 -5.62 -10.04 -6.75
C ASN A 136 -6.83 -9.33 -6.12
N CYS A 137 -6.85 -7.99 -6.09
CA CYS A 137 -7.87 -7.24 -5.35
C CYS A 137 -9.31 -7.36 -5.90
N GLY A 138 -9.49 -7.87 -7.11
CA GLY A 138 -10.81 -8.05 -7.74
C GLY A 138 -11.51 -6.76 -8.19
N ALA A 139 -10.88 -5.59 -8.05
CA ALA A 139 -11.47 -4.32 -8.46
C ALA A 139 -11.70 -4.28 -9.99
N PRO A 140 -12.82 -3.71 -10.49
CA PRO A 140 -13.09 -3.62 -11.94
C PRO A 140 -12.03 -2.86 -12.74
N ASN A 141 -11.32 -1.94 -12.08
CA ASN A 141 -10.24 -1.11 -12.61
C ASN A 141 -8.84 -1.58 -12.14
N CYS A 142 -8.71 -2.85 -11.72
CA CYS A 142 -7.44 -3.41 -11.27
C CYS A 142 -6.34 -3.29 -12.35
N SER A 143 -5.15 -2.83 -11.96
CA SER A 143 -3.97 -2.77 -12.83
C SER A 143 -3.34 -4.14 -13.11
N GLY A 144 -3.76 -5.18 -12.38
CA GLY A 144 -3.17 -6.52 -12.41
C GLY A 144 -1.85 -6.65 -11.65
N ASN A 145 -1.25 -5.53 -11.22
CA ASN A 145 0.02 -5.49 -10.49
C ASN A 145 -0.02 -4.38 -9.43
N MET A 146 0.51 -4.66 -8.24
CA MET A 146 0.54 -3.74 -7.09
C MET A 146 1.57 -2.61 -7.26
N LEU A 147 2.53 -2.75 -8.16
CA LEU A 147 3.52 -1.73 -8.46
C LEU A 147 2.90 -0.55 -9.24
N VAL A 148 3.13 0.65 -8.72
CA VAL A 148 2.85 1.89 -9.41
C VAL A 148 3.87 2.05 -10.54
N LYS A 149 3.47 1.79 -11.78
CA LYS A 149 4.32 2.09 -12.94
C LYS A 149 4.66 3.59 -12.93
N PRO A 150 5.94 3.98 -13.04
CA PRO A 150 6.31 5.39 -13.04
C PRO A 150 5.55 6.10 -14.17
N LYS A 151 4.86 7.20 -13.84
CA LYS A 151 4.17 8.01 -14.85
C LYS A 151 5.22 8.47 -15.86
N LYS A 152 5.21 7.92 -17.09
CA LYS A 152 6.03 8.44 -18.19
C LYS A 152 5.80 9.96 -18.24
N LYS A 153 6.86 10.74 -17.97
CA LYS A 153 6.80 12.21 -18.05
C LYS A 153 6.22 12.55 -19.42
N ARG A 154 5.03 13.14 -19.46
CA ARG A 154 4.43 13.62 -20.71
C ARG A 154 5.40 14.65 -21.28
N THR A 155 6.16 14.28 -22.31
CA THR A 155 6.93 15.24 -23.10
C THR A 155 5.92 16.18 -23.73
N VAL A 156 5.81 17.39 -23.19
CA VAL A 156 5.04 18.46 -23.81
C VAL A 156 5.77 18.79 -25.11
N LYS A 157 5.27 18.30 -26.26
CA LYS A 157 5.78 18.71 -27.56
C LYS A 157 5.54 20.22 -27.70
N ALA A 158 6.61 21.00 -27.67
CA ALA A 158 6.56 22.42 -27.95
C ALA A 158 5.97 22.65 -29.35
N LYS A 159 4.81 23.31 -29.42
CA LYS A 159 4.23 23.76 -30.69
C LYS A 159 5.16 24.84 -31.28
N LYS A 160 5.88 24.51 -32.35
CA LYS A 160 6.57 25.52 -33.19
C LYS A 160 5.50 26.48 -33.73
N LYS A 161 5.53 27.75 -33.30
CA LYS A 161 4.76 28.82 -33.95
C LYS A 161 5.43 29.10 -35.31
N ALA A 162 4.70 28.85 -36.39
CA ALA A 162 5.10 29.31 -37.72
C ALA A 162 4.98 30.84 -37.77
N ALA A 163 6.09 31.53 -38.06
CA ALA A 163 6.09 32.95 -38.35
C ALA A 163 5.44 33.17 -39.72
N ALA A 164 4.28 33.81 -39.73
CA ALA A 164 3.64 34.30 -40.95
C ALA A 164 4.23 35.67 -41.30
N LYS A 165 4.86 35.73 -42.47
CA LYS A 165 5.45 36.89 -43.12
C LYS A 165 4.36 37.58 -43.95
N LYS A 166 4.01 38.83 -43.65
CA LYS A 166 3.61 39.85 -44.63
C LYS A 166 3.52 41.21 -43.99
#